data_AF-A0A925UCX7-F1
#
_entry.id   AF-A0A925UCX7-F1
#
_cell.length_a   1.000
_cell.length_b   1.000
_cell.length_c   1.000
_cell.angle_alpha   90.00
_cell.angle_beta   90.00
_cell.angle_gamma   90.00
#
_symmetry.space_group_name_H-M   'P 1'
#
loop_
_entity.id
_entity.type
_entity.pdbx_description
1 polymer ?
#
loop_
_entity_poly.entity_id
_entity_poly.type
_entity_poly.pdbx_seq_one_letter_code
_entity_poly.pdbx_strand_id
1 'polypeptide(L)'
;MQTLSPLSAQPHATPFGSRPPEPRGFDARADLAACRAALRSGSKTFLAASFLLPRGTHEPAAALYAFCRLADDAVDAAGGAGAVANLRERLDLAYAGTPYDDP
;
A
#
# COMPACT_ATOMS: atom_id res chain seq x y z
N MET A 1 2.52 -31.39 16.21
CA MET A 1 1.34 -30.54 16.45
C MET A 1 1.84 -29.15 16.84
N GLN A 2 1.99 -28.25 15.86
CA GLN A 2 2.42 -26.88 16.09
C GLN A 2 1.21 -26.03 16.47
N THR A 3 1.30 -25.36 17.61
CA THR A 3 0.30 -24.41 18.11
C THR A 3 0.39 -23.13 17.30
N LEU A 4 -0.69 -22.77 16.59
CA LEU A 4 -0.83 -21.45 15.98
C LEU A 4 -1.01 -20.42 17.11
N SER A 5 0.01 -19.60 17.35
CA SER A 5 -0.09 -18.42 18.22
C SER A 5 -1.15 -17.47 17.68
N PRO A 6 -1.98 -16.85 18.53
CA PRO A 6 -2.94 -15.86 18.09
C PRO A 6 -2.18 -14.62 17.60
N LEU A 7 -2.43 -14.23 16.34
CA LEU A 7 -2.05 -12.94 15.80
C LEU A 7 -2.71 -11.88 16.68
N SER A 8 -1.95 -11.31 17.60
CA SER A 8 -2.38 -10.20 18.44
C SER A 8 -2.73 -9.03 17.53
N ALA A 9 -4.02 -8.80 17.30
CA ALA A 9 -4.53 -7.64 16.60
C ALA A 9 -4.07 -6.38 17.33
N GLN A 10 -3.10 -5.67 16.74
CA GLN A 10 -2.63 -4.41 17.27
C GLN A 10 -3.69 -3.33 16.98
N PRO A 11 -4.16 -2.57 17.99
CA PRO A 11 -5.15 -1.51 17.80
C PRO A 11 -4.45 -0.27 17.24
N HIS A 12 -4.10 -0.28 15.95
CA HIS A 12 -3.51 0.87 15.27
C HIS A 12 -4.61 1.67 14.55
N ALA A 13 -5.70 1.99 15.24
CA ALA A 13 -6.66 2.97 14.75
C ALA A 13 -6.07 4.38 14.92
N THR A 14 -5.07 4.74 14.12
CA THR A 14 -4.72 6.14 13.91
C THR A 14 -5.92 6.86 13.32
N PRO A 15 -6.40 7.97 13.91
CA PRO A 15 -7.51 8.72 13.34
C PRO A 15 -7.21 9.10 11.89
N PHE A 16 -8.19 8.93 11.01
CA PHE A 16 -8.06 9.29 9.60
C PHE A 16 -7.61 10.76 9.49
N GLY A 17 -6.43 10.99 8.91
CA GLY A 17 -5.80 12.32 8.80
C GLY A 17 -4.73 12.63 9.84
N SER A 18 -4.48 11.77 10.82
CA SER A 18 -3.25 11.86 11.63
C SER A 18 -2.05 11.42 10.79
N ARG A 19 -0.95 12.18 10.87
CA ARG A 19 0.29 11.83 10.16
C ARG A 19 0.76 10.47 10.69
N PRO A 20 0.90 9.43 9.85
CA PRO A 20 1.50 8.18 10.29
C PRO A 20 2.90 8.44 10.84
N PRO A 21 3.40 7.60 11.78
CA PRO A 21 4.77 7.70 12.23
C PRO A 21 5.70 7.64 11.01
N GLU A 22 6.62 8.60 10.89
CA GLU A 22 7.58 8.63 9.79
C GLU A 22 8.40 7.33 9.82
N PRO A 23 8.35 6.51 8.76
CA PRO A 23 9.07 5.25 8.74
C PRO A 23 10.58 5.55 8.76
N ARG A 24 11.28 5.06 9.79
CA ARG A 24 12.72 5.29 9.93
C ARG A 24 13.46 4.43 8.91
N GLY A 25 14.06 5.07 7.91
CA GLY A 25 14.92 4.41 6.92
C GLY A 25 14.37 4.34 5.49
N PHE A 26 13.18 4.88 5.22
CA PHE A 26 12.56 4.89 3.89
C PHE A 26 12.31 6.33 3.41
N ASP A 27 12.42 6.58 2.11
CA ASP A 27 12.13 7.88 1.52
C ASP A 27 10.67 7.95 1.07
N ALA A 28 9.78 8.21 2.03
CA ALA A 28 8.34 8.29 1.78
C ALA A 28 7.97 9.30 0.66
N ARG A 29 8.79 10.32 0.43
CA ARG A 29 8.54 11.27 -0.67
C ARG A 29 8.88 10.65 -2.01
N ALA A 30 9.99 9.92 -2.11
CA ALA A 30 10.36 9.18 -3.31
C ALA A 30 9.32 8.10 -3.63
N ASP A 31 8.85 7.36 -2.62
CA ASP A 31 7.84 6.31 -2.78
C ASP A 31 6.53 6.90 -3.30
N LEU A 32 6.04 7.98 -2.69
CA LEU A 32 4.83 8.69 -3.15
C LEU A 32 4.97 9.21 -4.58
N ALA A 33 6.17 9.64 -4.99
CA ALA A 33 6.44 10.05 -6.36
C ALA A 33 6.40 8.87 -7.34
N ALA A 34 6.92 7.71 -6.94
CA ALA A 34 6.87 6.47 -7.70
C ALA A 34 5.43 5.97 -7.85
N CYS A 35 4.62 5.93 -6.78
CA CYS A 35 3.20 5.59 -6.85
C CYS A 35 2.46 6.49 -7.84
N ARG A 36 2.69 7.81 -7.78
CA ARG A 36 2.09 8.76 -8.73
C ARG A 36 2.54 8.52 -10.17
N ALA A 37 3.80 8.17 -10.39
CA ALA A 37 4.31 7.84 -11.72
C ALA A 37 3.62 6.60 -12.29
N ALA A 38 3.44 5.56 -11.47
CA ALA A 38 2.70 4.35 -11.84
C ALA A 38 1.23 4.66 -12.21
N LEU A 39 0.55 5.51 -11.44
CA LEU A 39 -0.83 5.90 -11.76
C LEU A 39 -0.95 6.72 -13.04
N ARG A 40 0.06 7.51 -13.42
CA ARG A 40 0.04 8.28 -14.67
C ARG A 40 0.03 7.39 -15.92
N SER A 41 0.64 6.21 -15.86
CA SER A 41 0.64 5.26 -16.99
C SER A 41 -0.64 4.42 -17.02
N GLY A 42 -1.08 3.89 -15.88
CA GLY A 42 -2.15 2.88 -15.80
C GLY A 42 -3.52 3.36 -15.28
N SER A 43 -3.64 4.57 -14.73
CA SER A 43 -4.84 4.98 -13.95
C SER A 43 -5.09 6.49 -13.91
N LYS A 44 -5.01 7.16 -15.08
CA LYS A 44 -5.11 8.63 -15.22
C LYS A 44 -6.40 9.21 -14.62
N THR A 45 -7.53 8.53 -14.79
CA THR A 45 -8.83 8.97 -14.24
C THR A 45 -8.83 8.94 -12.72
N PHE A 46 -8.28 7.89 -12.11
CA PHE A 46 -8.18 7.83 -10.66
C PHE A 46 -7.23 8.90 -10.13
N LEU A 47 -6.07 9.10 -10.77
CA LEU A 47 -5.14 10.15 -10.38
C LEU A 47 -5.83 11.52 -10.42
N ALA A 48 -6.59 11.83 -11.47
CA ALA A 48 -7.38 13.06 -11.55
C ALA A 48 -8.42 13.16 -10.40
N ALA A 49 -9.16 12.08 -10.16
CA ALA A 49 -10.18 12.03 -9.10
C ALA A 49 -9.59 12.19 -7.70
N SER A 50 -8.39 11.67 -7.46
CA SER A 50 -7.72 11.76 -6.16
C SER A 50 -7.42 13.20 -5.74
N PHE A 51 -7.30 14.14 -6.69
CA PHE A 51 -7.13 15.56 -6.39
C PHE A 51 -8.38 16.25 -5.82
N LEU A 52 -9.56 15.61 -5.89
CA LEU A 52 -10.77 16.11 -5.21
C LEU A 52 -10.71 15.88 -3.69
N LEU A 53 -9.80 15.04 -3.21
CA LEU A 53 -9.63 14.77 -1.79
C LEU A 53 -8.85 15.91 -1.10
N PRO A 54 -9.06 16.14 0.22
CA PRO A 54 -8.25 17.06 1.00
C PRO A 54 -6.76 16.77 0.88
N ARG A 55 -5.92 17.80 0.98
CA ARG A 55 -4.45 17.71 0.78
C ARG A 55 -3.79 16.62 1.63
N GLY A 56 -4.25 16.43 2.87
CA GLY A 56 -3.71 15.40 3.77
C GLY A 56 -4.10 13.96 3.42
N THR A 57 -5.05 13.77 2.49
CA THR A 57 -5.63 12.47 2.16
C THR A 57 -5.32 12.04 0.74
N HIS A 58 -5.11 13.00 -0.17
CA HIS A 58 -4.77 12.74 -1.57
C HIS A 58 -3.54 11.83 -1.72
N GLU A 59 -2.47 12.08 -0.97
CA GLU A 59 -1.23 11.28 -1.03
C GLU A 59 -1.42 9.84 -0.54
N PRO A 60 -1.96 9.59 0.66
CA PRO A 60 -2.30 8.24 1.10
C PRO A 60 -3.25 7.51 0.15
N ALA A 61 -4.24 8.21 -0.42
CA ALA A 61 -5.18 7.61 -1.36
C ALA A 61 -4.51 7.19 -2.67
N ALA A 62 -3.60 8.01 -3.20
CA ALA A 62 -2.83 7.68 -4.40
C ALA A 62 -1.90 6.48 -4.16
N ALA A 63 -1.22 6.40 -3.02
CA ALA A 63 -0.38 5.26 -2.66
C ALA A 63 -1.19 3.97 -2.55
N LEU A 64 -2.31 4.00 -1.81
CA LEU A 64 -3.20 2.85 -1.68
C LEU A 64 -3.70 2.34 -3.03
N TYR A 65 -4.11 3.25 -3.91
CA TYR A 65 -4.61 2.85 -5.22
C TYR A 65 -3.51 2.33 -6.14
N ALA A 66 -2.29 2.86 -6.06
CA ALA A 66 -1.14 2.32 -6.80
C ALA A 66 -0.87 0.86 -6.41
N PHE A 67 -0.92 0.54 -5.11
CA PHE A 67 -0.84 -0.83 -4.64
C PHE A 67 -1.96 -1.72 -5.19
N CYS A 68 -3.22 -1.25 -5.14
CA CYS A 68 -4.34 -2.01 -5.69
C CYS A 68 -4.16 -2.28 -7.19
N ARG A 69 -3.68 -1.30 -7.96
CA ARG A 69 -3.45 -1.48 -9.40
C ARG A 69 -2.36 -2.51 -9.69
N LEU A 70 -1.28 -2.49 -8.91
CA LEU A 70 -0.22 -3.51 -8.97
C LEU A 70 -0.77 -4.90 -8.63
N ALA A 71 -1.65 -5.00 -7.63
CA ALA A 71 -2.28 -6.24 -7.25
C ALA A 71 -3.15 -6.80 -8.38
N ASP A 72 -3.97 -5.96 -9.01
CA ASP A 72 -4.80 -6.35 -10.16
C ASP A 72 -3.93 -6.86 -11.31
N ASP A 73 -2.88 -6.13 -11.69
CA ASP A 73 -1.95 -6.55 -12.75
C ASP A 73 -1.26 -7.88 -12.43
N ALA A 74 -0.86 -8.10 -11.18
CA ALA A 74 -0.23 -9.35 -10.75
C ALA A 74 -1.20 -10.54 -10.82
N VAL A 75 -2.45 -10.35 -10.42
CA VAL A 75 -3.50 -11.38 -10.48
C VAL A 75 -3.87 -11.68 -11.93
N ASP A 76 -4.00 -10.66 -12.77
CA ASP A 76 -4.32 -10.79 -14.20
C ASP A 76 -3.21 -11.52 -14.96
N ALA A 77 -1.94 -11.33 -14.60
CA ALA A 77 -0.79 -11.94 -15.27
C ALA A 77 -0.47 -13.38 -14.81
N ALA A 78 -0.53 -13.67 -13.50
CA ALA A 78 0.03 -14.90 -12.92
C ALA A 78 -0.98 -15.99 -12.53
N GLY A 79 -2.29 -15.70 -12.59
CA GLY A 79 -3.33 -16.61 -12.09
C GLY A 79 -3.44 -16.52 -10.55
N GLY A 80 -4.61 -16.07 -10.09
CA GLY A 80 -4.75 -15.30 -8.86
C GLY A 80 -4.27 -15.90 -7.53
N ALA A 81 -4.21 -17.22 -7.35
CA ALA A 81 -3.92 -17.78 -6.01
C ALA A 81 -2.48 -17.49 -5.52
N GLY A 82 -1.47 -17.62 -6.40
CA GLY A 82 -0.07 -17.36 -6.05
C GLY A 82 0.23 -15.87 -5.86
N ALA A 83 -0.30 -15.04 -6.76
CA ALA A 83 -0.17 -13.58 -6.67
C ALA A 83 -0.79 -13.04 -5.38
N VAL A 84 -1.99 -13.49 -5.02
CA VAL A 84 -2.66 -13.06 -3.78
C VAL A 84 -1.89 -13.48 -2.53
N ALA A 85 -1.27 -14.66 -2.52
CA ALA A 85 -0.45 -15.10 -1.38
C ALA A 85 0.77 -14.18 -1.17
N ASN A 86 1.47 -13.82 -2.25
CA ASN A 86 2.62 -12.91 -2.19
C ASN A 86 2.21 -11.48 -1.78
N LEU A 87 1.08 -10.98 -2.28
CA LEU A 87 0.54 -9.67 -1.90
C LEU A 87 0.15 -9.60 -0.42
N ARG A 88 -0.38 -10.70 0.13
CA ARG A 88 -0.68 -10.81 1.57
C ARG A 88 0.58 -10.74 2.41
N GLU A 89 1.60 -11.50 2.05
CA GLU A 89 2.90 -11.47 2.74
C GLU A 89 3.52 -10.07 2.72
N ARG A 90 3.47 -9.38 1.56
CA ARG A 90 3.94 -8.00 1.43
C ARG A 90 3.21 -7.05 2.38
N LEU A 91 1.89 -7.18 2.50
CA LEU A 91 1.09 -6.36 3.44
C LEU A 91 1.44 -6.67 4.90
N ASP A 92 1.53 -7.95 5.27
CA ASP A 92 1.85 -8.37 6.63
C ASP A 92 3.20 -7.79 7.09
N LEU A 93 4.20 -7.81 6.19
CA LEU A 93 5.51 -7.22 6.42
C LEU A 93 5.47 -5.69 6.55
N ALA A 94 4.66 -5.00 5.74
CA ALA A 94 4.46 -3.56 5.88
C ALA A 94 3.82 -3.21 7.24
N TYR A 95 2.81 -3.97 7.68
CA TYR A 95 2.19 -3.80 9.00
C TYR A 95 3.13 -4.16 10.16
N ALA A 96 4.07 -5.08 9.94
CA ALA A 96 5.13 -5.41 10.91
C ALA A 96 6.25 -4.36 10.97
N GLY A 97 6.24 -3.34 10.11
CA GLY A 97 7.27 -2.30 10.04
C GLY A 97 8.54 -2.72 9.28
N THR A 98 8.47 -3.79 8.50
CA THR A 98 9.56 -4.31 7.66
C THR A 98 9.10 -4.47 6.20
N PRO A 99 8.64 -3.39 5.54
CA PRO A 99 8.11 -3.45 4.18
C PRO A 99 9.15 -3.93 3.17
N TYR A 100 8.68 -4.39 2.01
CA TYR A 100 9.55 -4.59 0.85
C TYR A 100 10.14 -3.26 0.38
N ASP A 101 11.33 -3.32 -0.24
CA ASP A 101 11.95 -2.21 -0.94
C ASP A 101 11.29 -2.02 -2.32
N ASP A 102 9.99 -1.73 -2.29
CA ASP A 102 9.14 -1.49 -3.45
C ASP A 102 7.99 -0.54 -3.05
N PRO A 103 7.78 0.57 -3.77
CA PRO A 103 6.78 1.60 -3.45
C PRO A 103 5.32 1.14 -3.53
#